data_AF-A0AAV9E5D4-F1
#
_entry.id   AF-A0AAV9E5D4-F1
#
_cell.length_a   1.000
_cell.length_b   1.000
_cell.length_c   1.000
_cell.angle_alpha   90.00
_cell.angle_beta   90.00
_cell.angle_gamma   90.00
#
_symmetry.space_group_name_H-M   'P 1'
#
loop_
_entity.id
_entity.type
_entity.pdbx_description
1 polymer ?
#
loop_
_entity_poly.entity_id
_entity_poly.type
_entity_poly.pdbx_seq_one_letter_code
_entity_poly.pdbx_strand_id
1 'polypeptide(L)'
;MYSNFKEQAIEFVRQAVQEDNAGNYVKAFPLYMNALEYFKTHLKYEKNPKIKEAITNKFTEYLRRAEEIRAVLDDRGPGPASNGDAAVATRPKTKPKDGDGGGDGEDPEQTKLRAGLNSAIIREKPDVKWSDVAGLESAKQSLQEAVILPVKFPQFFTGKRQPWRAFLLYGPPGTGKSYLAKAVATEAESTFFSISSSDLVSKWMGESEKLVSNLFQMARENAPSIIFVDEIDSLCGQRGEGNESEASRRIKTELLVQMQGVGHNDHKVLVLAATNTPYALDQAIRRRFDKRIYIPLPDSKARQHMFKVHLGDTPHNLTESDFENLARKTEGFSGSDISVCVKDVLFEPVRKTQDAMFFIKTSEGMWVPCGPKQPGAVQTTMQDLAAEGLASKILPPPIGKTDFDKVLARQRPTVSKKDLEVHERFTKEFGEDG
;
A
#
# COMPACT_ATOMS: atom_id res chain seq x y z
N MET A 1 -30.67 -19.32 7.95
CA MET A 1 -29.58 -19.53 6.95
C MET A 1 -28.17 -19.45 7.56
N TYR A 2 -27.96 -19.68 8.86
CA TYR A 2 -26.62 -19.54 9.48
C TYR A 2 -25.86 -20.87 9.68
N SER A 3 -26.34 -21.96 9.09
CA SER A 3 -26.03 -23.30 9.61
C SER A 3 -24.92 -24.08 8.89
N ASN A 4 -24.15 -23.50 7.95
CA ASN A 4 -23.25 -24.34 7.14
C ASN A 4 -21.78 -23.90 6.99
N PHE A 5 -21.37 -22.76 7.57
CA PHE A 5 -19.99 -22.29 7.41
C PHE A 5 -18.95 -23.20 8.07
N LYS A 6 -19.30 -23.85 9.20
CA LYS A 6 -18.42 -24.79 9.89
C LYS A 6 -18.23 -26.08 9.09
N GLU A 7 -19.29 -26.62 8.50
CA GLU A 7 -19.22 -27.84 7.70
C GLU A 7 -18.46 -27.59 6.40
N GLN A 8 -18.68 -26.45 5.75
CA GLN A 8 -17.91 -26.01 4.59
C GLN A 8 -16.42 -25.85 4.91
N ALA A 9 -16.08 -25.23 6.05
CA ALA A 9 -14.68 -25.12 6.47
C ALA A 9 -14.02 -26.49 6.64
N ILE A 10 -14.73 -27.45 7.26
CA ILE A 10 -14.23 -28.82 7.48
C ILE A 10 -14.05 -29.57 6.15
N GLU A 11 -14.96 -29.38 5.19
CA GLU A 11 -14.86 -29.99 3.86
C GLU A 11 -13.62 -29.48 3.10
N PHE A 12 -13.42 -28.15 3.07
CA PHE A 12 -12.24 -27.55 2.45
C PHE A 12 -10.93 -28.00 3.13
N VAL A 13 -10.90 -28.09 4.47
CA VAL A 13 -9.73 -28.64 5.19
C VAL A 13 -9.47 -30.08 4.78
N ARG A 14 -10.50 -30.92 4.69
CA ARG A 14 -10.33 -32.33 4.32
C ARG A 14 -9.72 -32.49 2.94
N GLN A 15 -10.19 -31.69 1.98
CA GLN A 15 -9.64 -31.66 0.62
C GLN A 15 -8.22 -31.08 0.62
N ALA A 16 -7.97 -30.01 1.39
CA ALA A 16 -6.65 -29.39 1.51
C ALA A 16 -5.61 -30.38 2.04
N VAL A 17 -5.92 -31.08 3.13
CA VAL A 17 -5.05 -32.09 3.75
C VAL A 17 -4.79 -33.27 2.81
N GLN A 18 -5.79 -33.67 2.02
CA GLN A 18 -5.63 -34.74 1.04
C GLN A 18 -4.63 -34.35 -0.07
N GLU A 19 -4.77 -33.15 -0.62
CA GLU A 19 -3.85 -32.63 -1.65
C GLU A 19 -2.46 -32.32 -1.07
N ASP A 20 -2.38 -31.85 0.17
CA ASP A 20 -1.14 -31.60 0.90
C ASP A 20 -0.35 -32.90 1.14
N ASN A 21 -1.03 -33.95 1.60
CA ASN A 21 -0.43 -35.29 1.75
C ASN A 21 -0.02 -35.91 0.41
N ALA A 22 -0.70 -35.55 -0.68
CA ALA A 22 -0.34 -35.96 -2.04
C ALA A 22 0.84 -35.15 -2.63
N GLY A 23 1.33 -34.12 -1.92
CA GLY A 23 2.39 -33.23 -2.39
C GLY A 23 1.92 -32.21 -3.45
N ASN A 24 0.61 -32.09 -3.67
CA ASN A 24 0.01 -31.18 -4.65
C ASN A 24 -0.18 -29.78 -4.04
N TYR A 25 0.92 -29.14 -3.68
CA TYR A 25 0.95 -27.84 -2.99
C TYR A 25 0.19 -26.72 -3.73
N VAL A 26 0.21 -26.72 -5.07
CA VAL A 26 -0.52 -25.76 -5.92
C VAL A 26 -2.04 -25.86 -5.73
N LYS A 27 -2.56 -27.05 -5.45
CA LYS A 27 -3.99 -27.29 -5.19
C LYS A 27 -4.33 -27.16 -3.70
N ALA A 28 -3.42 -27.60 -2.82
CA ALA A 28 -3.62 -27.55 -1.38
C ALA A 28 -3.71 -26.11 -0.84
N PHE A 29 -2.88 -25.21 -1.35
CA PHE A 29 -2.83 -23.81 -0.89
C PHE A 29 -4.18 -23.06 -1.00
N PRO A 30 -4.83 -22.97 -2.16
CA PRO A 30 -6.12 -22.28 -2.27
C PRO A 30 -7.23 -22.97 -1.44
N LEU A 31 -7.17 -24.28 -1.23
CA LEU A 31 -8.12 -25.00 -0.37
C LEU A 31 -7.95 -24.64 1.11
N TYR A 32 -6.72 -24.50 1.60
CA TYR A 32 -6.46 -23.98 2.95
C TYR A 32 -6.92 -22.53 3.11
N MET A 33 -6.69 -21.67 2.12
CA MET A 33 -7.13 -20.27 2.18
C MET A 33 -8.66 -20.14 2.24
N ASN A 34 -9.38 -20.94 1.43
CA ASN A 34 -10.84 -21.00 1.47
C ASN A 34 -11.34 -21.51 2.83
N ALA A 35 -10.74 -22.56 3.38
CA ALA A 35 -11.09 -23.06 4.71
C ALA A 35 -10.94 -21.98 5.81
N LEU A 36 -9.86 -21.20 5.76
CA LEU A 36 -9.60 -20.12 6.71
C LEU A 36 -10.64 -19.00 6.60
N GLU A 37 -11.09 -18.65 5.39
CA GLU A 37 -12.15 -17.66 5.20
C GLU A 37 -13.48 -18.09 5.84
N TYR A 38 -13.85 -19.37 5.68
CA TYR A 38 -15.03 -19.94 6.33
C TYR A 38 -14.89 -20.01 7.85
N PHE A 39 -13.71 -20.39 8.38
CA PHE A 39 -13.47 -20.35 9.83
C PHE A 39 -13.51 -18.93 10.39
N LYS A 40 -12.94 -17.94 9.71
CA LYS A 40 -12.98 -16.53 10.10
C LYS A 40 -14.42 -16.01 10.17
N THR A 41 -15.22 -16.39 9.18
CA THR A 41 -16.65 -16.04 9.13
C THR A 41 -17.41 -16.72 10.27
N HIS A 42 -17.16 -18.00 10.55
CA HIS A 42 -17.80 -18.72 11.65
C HIS A 42 -17.42 -18.16 13.03
N LEU A 43 -16.14 -17.80 13.25
CA LEU A 43 -15.64 -17.18 14.49
C LEU A 43 -16.27 -15.82 14.79
N LYS A 44 -16.77 -15.09 13.78
CA LYS A 44 -17.49 -13.82 13.96
C LYS A 44 -18.84 -14.00 14.66
N TYR A 45 -19.48 -15.16 14.48
CA TYR A 45 -20.82 -15.44 14.98
C TYR A 45 -20.87 -16.48 16.11
N GLU A 46 -19.74 -17.15 16.43
CA GLU A 46 -19.63 -18.10 17.55
C GLU A 46 -19.59 -17.38 18.91
N LYS A 47 -20.54 -17.74 19.79
CA LYS A 47 -20.72 -17.12 21.11
C LYS A 47 -20.14 -17.98 22.24
N ASN A 48 -19.89 -19.27 22.00
CA ASN A 48 -19.35 -20.17 23.02
C ASN A 48 -17.81 -20.02 23.11
N PRO A 49 -17.26 -19.58 24.26
CA PRO A 49 -15.82 -19.29 24.40
C PRO A 49 -14.94 -20.53 24.21
N LYS A 50 -15.38 -21.72 24.66
CA LYS A 50 -14.60 -22.96 24.51
C LYS A 50 -14.52 -23.43 23.06
N ILE A 51 -15.63 -23.27 22.32
CA ILE A 51 -15.68 -23.61 20.89
C ILE A 51 -14.86 -22.61 20.08
N LYS A 52 -14.94 -21.32 20.45
CA LYS A 52 -14.15 -20.26 19.84
C LYS A 52 -12.64 -20.49 20.01
N GLU A 53 -12.20 -20.89 21.20
CA GLU A 53 -10.80 -21.25 21.49
C GLU A 53 -10.35 -22.45 20.67
N ALA A 54 -11.13 -23.54 20.64
CA ALA A 54 -10.81 -24.73 19.86
C ALA A 54 -10.69 -24.45 18.34
N ILE A 55 -11.59 -23.64 17.79
CA ILE A 55 -11.57 -23.25 16.38
C ILE A 55 -10.41 -22.29 16.10
N THR A 56 -10.09 -21.38 17.02
CA THR A 56 -8.95 -20.45 16.88
C THR A 56 -7.62 -21.20 16.85
N ASN A 57 -7.47 -22.24 17.68
CA ASN A 57 -6.28 -23.10 17.67
C ASN A 57 -6.13 -23.83 16.33
N LYS A 58 -7.23 -24.39 15.79
CA LYS A 58 -7.23 -25.06 14.48
C LYS A 58 -7.01 -24.09 13.32
N PHE A 59 -7.59 -22.89 13.39
CA PHE A 59 -7.35 -21.81 12.42
C PHE A 59 -5.86 -21.46 12.34
N THR A 60 -5.21 -21.32 13.50
CA THR A 60 -3.77 -21.00 13.57
C THR A 60 -2.91 -22.13 13.01
N GLU A 61 -3.27 -23.38 13.29
CA GLU A 61 -2.58 -24.56 12.75
C GLU A 61 -2.65 -24.62 11.21
N TYR A 62 -3.83 -24.40 10.63
CA TYR A 62 -4.02 -24.41 9.18
C TYR A 62 -3.42 -23.17 8.50
N LEU A 63 -3.44 -22.01 9.14
CA LEU A 63 -2.77 -20.81 8.64
C LEU A 63 -1.26 -21.03 8.54
N ARG A 64 -0.65 -21.59 9.60
CA ARG A 64 0.78 -21.91 9.59
C ARG A 64 1.13 -22.90 8.46
N ARG A 65 0.29 -23.92 8.25
CA ARG A 65 0.51 -24.88 7.15
C ARG A 65 0.38 -24.22 5.77
N ALA A 66 -0.58 -23.32 5.59
CA ALA A 66 -0.74 -22.58 4.35
C ALA A 66 0.47 -21.67 4.06
N GLU A 67 1.04 -21.04 5.09
CA GLU A 67 2.27 -20.24 4.97
C GLU A 67 3.51 -21.10 4.63
N GLU A 68 3.64 -22.28 5.24
CA GLU A 68 4.67 -23.26 4.89
C GLU A 68 4.56 -23.68 3.41
N ILE A 69 3.33 -23.97 2.94
CA ILE A 69 3.08 -24.33 1.54
C ILE A 69 3.39 -23.17 0.59
N ARG A 70 3.01 -21.94 0.97
CA ARG A 70 3.31 -20.73 0.19
C ARG A 70 4.82 -20.54 0.02
N ALA A 71 5.59 -20.69 1.09
CA ALA A 71 7.05 -20.61 1.02
C ALA A 71 7.64 -21.65 0.06
N VAL A 72 7.10 -22.87 0.03
CA VAL A 72 7.53 -23.92 -0.91
C VAL A 72 7.15 -23.61 -2.36
N LEU A 73 6.02 -22.94 -2.59
CA LEU A 73 5.58 -22.50 -3.91
C LEU A 73 6.39 -21.30 -4.42
N ASP A 74 6.73 -20.36 -3.54
CA ASP A 74 7.51 -19.16 -3.87
C ASP A 74 8.98 -19.50 -4.20
N ASP A 75 9.55 -20.54 -3.55
CA ASP A 75 10.91 -21.03 -3.82
C ASP A 75 11.00 -21.83 -5.15
N ARG A 76 9.85 -22.27 -5.69
CA ARG A 76 9.74 -22.86 -7.04
C ARG A 76 9.22 -21.81 -8.02
N GLY A 77 10.12 -20.97 -8.54
CA GLY A 77 9.82 -20.02 -9.63
C GLY A 77 9.19 -20.66 -10.89
N PRO A 78 8.68 -19.85 -11.84
CA PRO A 78 7.74 -20.33 -12.84
C PRO A 78 8.38 -21.06 -14.05
N GLY A 79 7.87 -22.26 -14.34
CA GLY A 79 7.76 -22.85 -15.69
C GLY A 79 8.33 -24.27 -15.89
N PRO A 80 7.96 -25.02 -16.96
CA PRO A 80 6.70 -25.11 -17.71
C PRO A 80 6.07 -26.53 -17.63
N ALA A 81 4.95 -26.73 -18.32
CA ALA A 81 4.12 -27.93 -18.27
C ALA A 81 4.70 -29.21 -18.94
N SER A 82 4.33 -30.35 -18.32
CA SER A 82 4.09 -31.73 -18.81
C SER A 82 5.15 -32.50 -19.62
N ASN A 83 5.65 -33.58 -19.02
CA ASN A 83 5.58 -35.01 -19.40
C ASN A 83 6.71 -35.71 -18.62
N GLY A 84 6.52 -36.73 -17.78
CA GLY A 84 5.87 -38.00 -18.03
C GLY A 84 6.83 -39.09 -17.49
N ASP A 85 6.38 -39.77 -16.43
CA ASP A 85 6.79 -41.08 -15.91
C ASP A 85 8.15 -41.40 -15.26
N ALA A 86 7.96 -42.04 -14.10
CA ALA A 86 8.65 -43.23 -13.56
C ALA A 86 9.93 -43.08 -12.72
N ALA A 87 9.72 -43.38 -11.43
CA ALA A 87 10.38 -44.47 -10.70
C ALA A 87 11.71 -44.20 -9.95
N VAL A 88 11.58 -44.28 -8.62
CA VAL A 88 12.29 -45.24 -7.72
C VAL A 88 13.48 -44.75 -6.87
N ALA A 89 13.37 -45.15 -5.59
CA ALA A 89 14.41 -45.49 -4.61
C ALA A 89 14.99 -44.41 -3.66
N THR A 90 14.41 -44.39 -2.47
CA THR A 90 15.08 -44.50 -1.15
C THR A 90 16.57 -44.83 -1.13
N ARG A 91 17.38 -44.05 -0.37
CA ARG A 91 18.26 -44.49 0.75
C ARG A 91 19.07 -43.32 1.38
N PRO A 92 19.69 -43.48 2.57
CA PRO A 92 19.38 -42.63 3.73
C PRO A 92 20.52 -41.73 4.23
N LYS A 93 20.14 -40.88 5.20
CA LYS A 93 20.94 -40.06 6.14
C LYS A 93 22.41 -40.47 6.29
N THR A 94 23.31 -39.54 6.00
CA THR A 94 24.66 -39.47 6.55
C THR A 94 24.80 -38.21 7.40
N LYS A 95 25.28 -38.38 8.64
CA LYS A 95 25.64 -37.33 9.60
C LYS A 95 26.69 -36.39 8.98
N PRO A 96 26.63 -35.07 9.20
CA PRO A 96 27.82 -34.24 9.15
C PRO A 96 28.60 -34.39 10.45
N LYS A 97 29.91 -34.47 10.25
CA LYS A 97 31.00 -34.62 11.20
C LYS A 97 31.37 -33.23 11.71
N ASP A 98 31.76 -33.14 12.97
CA ASP A 98 32.24 -31.94 13.65
C ASP A 98 33.29 -31.19 12.81
N GLY A 99 33.04 -29.89 12.63
CA GLY A 99 33.93 -28.93 11.99
C GLY A 99 33.71 -27.57 12.65
N ASP A 100 34.56 -27.30 13.63
CA ASP A 100 34.70 -26.05 14.36
C ASP A 100 34.90 -24.85 13.42
N GLY A 101 34.16 -23.77 13.66
CA GLY A 101 34.14 -22.56 12.84
C GLY A 101 33.06 -21.61 13.35
N GLY A 102 33.45 -20.73 14.27
CA GLY A 102 32.57 -19.79 14.97
C GLY A 102 31.66 -18.98 14.04
N GLY A 103 30.36 -19.03 14.33
CA GLY A 103 29.34 -18.15 13.79
C GLY A 103 28.31 -17.91 14.88
N ASP A 104 28.06 -16.63 15.17
CA ASP A 104 27.16 -16.16 16.22
C ASP A 104 25.85 -16.95 16.25
N GLY A 105 25.58 -17.58 17.39
CA GLY A 105 24.28 -18.18 17.66
C GLY A 105 23.25 -17.06 17.73
N GLU A 106 22.51 -16.83 16.64
CA GLU A 106 21.34 -15.97 16.69
C GLU A 106 20.37 -16.51 17.75
N ASP A 107 20.08 -15.67 18.74
CA ASP A 107 19.18 -15.97 19.84
C ASP A 107 17.83 -16.46 19.26
N PRO A 108 17.29 -17.62 19.69
CA PRO A 108 15.97 -18.08 19.25
C PRO A 108 14.85 -17.05 19.52
N GLU A 109 15.05 -16.12 20.47
CA GLU A 109 14.15 -14.97 20.66
C GLU A 109 14.27 -13.94 19.52
N GLN A 110 15.51 -13.61 19.08
CA GLN A 110 15.73 -12.74 17.91
C GLN A 110 15.15 -13.34 16.63
N THR A 111 15.27 -14.65 16.43
CA THR A 111 14.73 -15.31 15.23
C THR A 111 13.21 -15.22 15.19
N LYS A 112 12.52 -15.40 16.34
CA LYS A 112 11.06 -15.21 16.44
C LYS A 112 10.63 -13.77 16.24
N LEU A 113 11.37 -12.81 16.80
CA LEU A 113 11.11 -11.40 16.59
C LEU A 113 11.32 -10.99 15.13
N ARG A 114 12.38 -11.49 14.47
CA ARG A 114 12.62 -11.32 13.02
C ARG A 114 11.49 -11.91 12.18
N ALA A 115 10.92 -13.04 12.59
CA ALA A 115 9.74 -13.60 11.93
C ALA A 115 8.49 -12.72 12.11
N GLY A 116 8.26 -12.15 13.30
CA GLY A 116 7.19 -11.16 13.55
C GLY A 116 7.42 -9.83 12.82
N LEU A 117 8.67 -9.45 12.59
CA LEU A 117 9.07 -8.29 11.80
C LEU A 117 8.83 -8.50 10.30
N ASN A 118 9.03 -9.72 9.78
CA ASN A 118 8.72 -10.03 8.39
C ASN A 118 7.22 -9.97 8.06
N SER A 119 6.34 -10.13 9.05
CA SER A 119 4.89 -9.95 8.85
C SER A 119 4.44 -8.49 9.05
N ALA A 120 5.11 -7.72 9.90
CA ALA A 120 4.80 -6.31 10.17
C ALA A 120 5.46 -5.33 9.18
N ILE A 121 6.63 -5.67 8.65
CA ILE A 121 7.38 -4.81 7.72
C ILE A 121 7.16 -5.30 6.30
N ILE A 122 6.50 -4.45 5.50
CA ILE A 122 6.36 -4.68 4.07
C ILE A 122 7.70 -4.32 3.42
N ARG A 123 8.42 -5.35 2.97
CA ARG A 123 9.55 -5.23 2.06
C ARG A 123 9.02 -5.28 0.64
N GLU A 124 8.88 -4.13 0.01
CA GLU A 124 8.44 -4.02 -1.38
C GLU A 124 9.50 -3.33 -2.23
N LYS A 125 9.55 -3.68 -3.52
CA LYS A 125 10.12 -2.82 -4.55
C LYS A 125 8.94 -2.10 -5.20
N PRO A 126 8.59 -0.88 -4.77
CA PRO A 126 7.52 -0.15 -5.41
C PRO A 126 7.86 0.08 -6.88
N ASP A 127 6.85 0.16 -7.74
CA ASP A 127 6.99 0.50 -9.17
C ASP A 127 6.24 1.82 -9.43
N VAL A 128 6.71 2.89 -8.77
CA VAL A 128 6.19 4.24 -8.93
C VAL A 128 7.33 5.12 -9.41
N LYS A 129 7.18 5.79 -10.54
CA LYS A 129 8.25 6.63 -11.12
C LYS A 129 8.06 8.09 -10.75
N TRP A 130 9.11 8.89 -10.91
CA TRP A 130 9.01 10.35 -10.73
C TRP A 130 7.99 11.02 -11.67
N SER A 131 7.76 10.42 -12.84
CA SER A 131 6.77 10.86 -13.84
C SER A 131 5.34 10.72 -13.35
N ASP A 132 5.08 9.77 -12.45
CA ASP A 132 3.74 9.43 -12.00
C ASP A 132 3.28 10.35 -10.86
N VAL A 133 4.24 11.01 -10.20
CA VAL A 133 3.97 12.03 -9.18
C VAL A 133 3.78 13.37 -9.89
N ALA A 134 2.60 13.99 -9.78
CA ALA A 134 2.34 15.29 -10.39
C ALA A 134 2.84 16.44 -9.49
N GLY A 135 3.62 17.38 -10.05
CA GLY A 135 4.14 18.54 -9.32
C GLY A 135 5.24 18.20 -8.30
N LEU A 136 5.33 18.99 -7.23
CA LEU A 136 6.25 18.82 -6.09
C LEU A 136 7.74 18.81 -6.50
N GLU A 137 8.11 19.67 -7.44
CA GLU A 137 9.45 19.72 -8.03
C GLU A 137 10.52 20.01 -6.97
N SER A 138 10.23 20.89 -5.99
CA SER A 138 11.15 21.21 -4.89
C SER A 138 11.37 20.01 -3.96
N ALA A 139 10.28 19.33 -3.57
CA ALA A 139 10.33 18.12 -2.75
C ALA A 139 11.07 16.99 -3.48
N LYS A 140 10.76 16.76 -4.76
CA LYS A 140 11.45 15.77 -5.61
C LYS A 140 12.94 16.07 -5.67
N GLN A 141 13.32 17.31 -5.96
CA GLN A 141 14.73 17.70 -6.03
C GLN A 141 15.43 17.47 -4.67
N SER A 142 14.82 17.91 -3.56
CA SER A 142 15.38 17.72 -2.22
C SER A 142 15.57 16.24 -1.87
N LEU A 143 14.62 15.38 -2.25
CA LEU A 143 14.73 13.94 -2.04
C LEU A 143 15.76 13.29 -2.99
N GLN A 144 15.84 13.71 -4.25
CA GLN A 144 16.86 13.23 -5.18
C GLN A 144 18.28 13.58 -4.68
N GLU A 145 18.48 14.80 -4.19
CA GLU A 145 19.75 15.25 -3.57
C GLU A 145 20.11 14.45 -2.32
N ALA A 146 19.12 13.99 -1.57
CA ALA A 146 19.33 13.24 -0.35
C ALA A 146 19.61 11.76 -0.57
N VAL A 147 18.98 11.16 -1.59
CA VAL A 147 18.99 9.70 -1.77
C VAL A 147 19.86 9.29 -2.95
N ILE A 148 19.69 9.93 -4.10
CA ILE A 148 20.33 9.52 -5.35
C ILE A 148 21.78 10.02 -5.37
N LEU A 149 22.03 11.27 -4.98
CA LEU A 149 23.37 11.86 -5.03
C LEU A 149 24.40 11.11 -4.16
N PRO A 150 24.12 10.71 -2.91
CA PRO A 150 25.09 9.98 -2.08
C PRO A 150 25.40 8.58 -2.62
N VAL A 151 24.42 7.92 -3.22
CA VAL A 151 24.61 6.59 -3.83
C VAL A 151 25.41 6.71 -5.13
N LYS A 152 25.09 7.69 -5.98
CA LYS A 152 25.70 7.86 -7.30
C LYS A 152 27.08 8.52 -7.26
N PHE A 153 27.29 9.46 -6.33
CA PHE A 153 28.52 10.25 -6.21
C PHE A 153 29.03 10.27 -4.75
N PRO A 154 29.39 9.11 -4.17
CA PRO A 154 29.85 9.03 -2.79
C PRO A 154 31.07 9.91 -2.51
N GLN A 155 31.92 10.14 -3.51
CA GLN A 155 33.10 11.01 -3.43
C GLN A 155 32.78 12.48 -3.14
N PHE A 156 31.54 12.94 -3.37
CA PHE A 156 31.14 14.31 -3.05
C PHE A 156 30.96 14.51 -1.55
N PHE A 157 30.67 13.45 -0.80
CA PHE A 157 30.33 13.49 0.63
C PHE A 157 31.56 13.12 1.48
N THR A 158 32.52 14.04 1.54
CA THR A 158 33.77 13.88 2.30
C THR A 158 33.90 14.93 3.41
N GLY A 159 34.62 14.59 4.47
CA GLY A 159 34.81 15.48 5.62
C GLY A 159 33.49 15.84 6.31
N LYS A 160 33.21 17.13 6.43
CA LYS A 160 31.97 17.64 7.06
C LYS A 160 30.74 17.57 6.15
N ARG A 161 30.91 17.32 4.85
CA ARG A 161 29.79 17.21 3.91
C ARG A 161 29.19 15.80 4.03
N GLN A 162 28.17 15.68 4.87
CA GLN A 162 27.46 14.42 5.12
C GLN A 162 26.11 14.44 4.41
N PRO A 163 25.61 13.29 3.92
CA PRO A 163 24.28 13.19 3.36
C PRO A 163 23.21 13.42 4.43
N TRP A 164 22.06 13.93 4.00
CA TRP A 164 20.88 14.08 4.85
C TRP A 164 20.28 12.69 5.11
N ARG A 165 19.88 12.39 6.34
CA ARG A 165 19.50 11.04 6.77
C ARG A 165 18.04 10.93 7.18
N ALA A 166 17.41 12.04 7.55
CA ALA A 166 16.04 12.02 8.04
C ALA A 166 15.19 13.14 7.43
N PHE A 167 14.06 12.77 6.82
CA PHE A 167 13.11 13.65 6.16
C PHE A 167 11.72 13.47 6.74
N LEU A 168 11.07 14.58 7.08
CA LEU A 168 9.66 14.61 7.44
C LEU A 168 8.85 15.23 6.29
N LEU A 169 7.98 14.44 5.68
CA LEU A 169 6.97 14.90 4.73
C LEU A 169 5.69 15.23 5.52
N TYR A 170 5.20 16.46 5.41
CA TYR A 170 3.98 16.85 6.12
C TYR A 170 3.06 17.69 5.23
N GLY A 171 1.77 17.64 5.52
CA GLY A 171 0.78 18.42 4.78
C GLY A 171 -0.60 17.78 4.86
N PRO A 172 -1.60 18.34 4.18
CA PRO A 172 -2.97 17.86 4.22
C PRO A 172 -3.08 16.37 3.82
N PRO A 173 -4.12 15.67 4.27
CA PRO A 173 -4.38 14.30 3.82
C PRO A 173 -4.62 14.28 2.30
N GLY A 174 -4.22 13.18 1.66
CA GLY A 174 -4.49 12.96 0.23
C GLY A 174 -3.60 13.75 -0.75
N THR A 175 -2.48 14.33 -0.29
CA THR A 175 -1.52 15.06 -1.14
C THR A 175 -0.39 14.18 -1.70
N GLY A 176 -0.42 12.86 -1.45
CA GLY A 176 0.53 11.93 -2.06
C GLY A 176 1.86 11.75 -1.31
N LYS A 177 1.93 12.06 -0.01
CA LYS A 177 3.15 11.84 0.83
C LYS A 177 3.69 10.41 0.74
N SER A 178 2.82 9.41 0.96
CA SER A 178 3.21 7.99 0.87
C SER A 178 3.51 7.57 -0.57
N TYR A 179 2.86 8.19 -1.56
CA TYR A 179 3.13 7.95 -2.99
C TYR A 179 4.50 8.50 -3.41
N LEU A 180 4.87 9.69 -2.92
CA LEU A 180 6.18 10.29 -3.12
C LEU A 180 7.29 9.43 -2.49
N ALA A 181 7.08 8.91 -1.27
CA ALA A 181 8.04 8.02 -0.62
C ALA A 181 8.29 6.73 -1.42
N LYS A 182 7.23 6.15 -2.00
CA LYS A 182 7.35 5.00 -2.92
C LYS A 182 8.14 5.35 -4.18
N ALA A 183 7.87 6.51 -4.78
CA ALA A 183 8.60 6.98 -5.96
C ALA A 183 10.11 7.15 -5.69
N VAL A 184 10.47 7.70 -4.52
CA VAL A 184 11.87 7.82 -4.09
C VAL A 184 12.55 6.46 -4.02
N ALA A 185 11.85 5.45 -3.47
CA ALA A 185 12.41 4.12 -3.29
C ALA A 185 12.61 3.37 -4.61
N THR A 186 11.66 3.49 -5.54
CA THR A 186 11.79 2.94 -6.90
C THR A 186 13.01 3.52 -7.62
N GLU A 187 13.16 4.84 -7.57
CA GLU A 187 14.19 5.58 -8.32
C GLU A 187 15.58 5.46 -7.69
N ALA A 188 15.65 5.19 -6.38
CA ALA A 188 16.88 4.93 -5.66
C ALA A 188 17.34 3.46 -5.73
N GLU A 189 16.57 2.57 -6.38
CA GLU A 189 16.79 1.12 -6.39
C GLU A 189 17.09 0.54 -5.00
N SER A 190 16.48 1.14 -3.96
CA SER A 190 16.81 0.88 -2.56
C SER A 190 15.75 0.00 -1.90
N THR A 191 16.14 -0.77 -0.88
CA THR A 191 15.19 -1.59 -0.13
C THR A 191 14.22 -0.70 0.63
N PHE A 192 12.91 -0.83 0.39
CA PHE A 192 11.88 -0.04 1.05
C PHE A 192 11.28 -0.82 2.23
N PHE A 193 11.44 -0.29 3.44
CA PHE A 193 10.81 -0.79 4.65
C PHE A 193 9.67 0.15 5.02
N SER A 194 8.43 -0.27 4.75
CA SER A 194 7.25 0.50 5.14
C SER A 194 6.71 0.01 6.47
N ILE A 195 6.47 0.93 7.41
CA ILE A 195 5.87 0.62 8.70
C ILE A 195 4.82 1.66 9.08
N SER A 196 3.66 1.20 9.54
CA SER A 196 2.66 2.05 10.17
C SER A 196 2.91 2.09 11.68
N SER A 197 2.50 3.19 12.28
CA SER A 197 2.44 3.33 13.74
C SER A 197 1.64 2.24 14.44
N SER A 198 0.62 1.68 13.79
CA SER A 198 -0.14 0.55 14.34
C SER A 198 0.66 -0.76 14.39
N ASP A 199 1.62 -0.94 13.48
CA ASP A 199 2.44 -2.15 13.39
C ASP A 199 3.50 -2.20 14.50
N LEU A 200 3.92 -1.01 14.98
CA LEU A 200 4.91 -0.84 16.04
C LEU A 200 4.34 -1.11 17.44
N VAL A 201 3.01 -1.02 17.63
CA VAL A 201 2.36 -1.20 18.92
C VAL A 201 1.90 -2.67 19.07
N SER A 202 2.77 -3.52 19.63
CA SER A 202 2.41 -4.91 19.92
C SER A 202 1.58 -5.02 21.22
N LYS A 203 0.80 -6.10 21.36
CA LYS A 203 0.01 -6.39 22.58
C LYS A 203 0.86 -6.84 23.77
N TRP A 204 2.15 -7.10 23.57
CA TRP A 204 3.05 -7.66 24.57
C TRP A 204 4.07 -6.61 25.00
N MET A 205 4.04 -6.27 26.30
CA MET A 205 4.88 -5.25 26.92
C MET A 205 6.38 -5.59 26.73
N GLY A 206 7.13 -4.74 26.00
CA GLY A 206 8.59 -4.86 25.81
C GLY A 206 9.05 -5.42 24.47
N GLU A 207 8.17 -5.99 23.64
CA GLU A 207 8.55 -6.46 22.29
C GLU A 207 8.71 -5.29 21.29
N SER A 208 8.00 -4.18 21.51
CA SER A 208 7.96 -3.06 20.57
C SER A 208 9.28 -2.29 20.43
N GLU A 209 10.08 -2.18 21.49
CA GLU A 209 11.43 -1.56 21.42
C GLU A 209 12.39 -2.42 20.59
N LYS A 210 12.39 -3.74 20.85
CA LYS A 210 13.17 -4.71 20.06
C LYS A 210 12.77 -4.67 18.59
N LEU A 211 11.48 -4.47 18.31
CA LEU A 211 10.95 -4.34 16.95
C LEU A 211 11.57 -3.12 16.23
N VAL A 212 11.63 -1.94 16.87
CA VAL A 212 12.28 -0.75 16.31
C VAL A 212 13.78 -0.98 16.10
N SER A 213 14.48 -1.51 17.11
CA SER A 213 15.92 -1.81 17.01
C SER A 213 16.22 -2.77 15.85
N ASN A 214 15.45 -3.84 15.74
CA ASN A 214 15.62 -4.84 14.70
C ASN A 214 15.24 -4.31 13.31
N LEU A 215 14.23 -3.45 13.19
CA LEU A 215 13.91 -2.76 11.93
C LEU A 215 15.12 -1.97 11.40
N PHE A 216 15.75 -1.18 12.27
CA PHE A 216 16.94 -0.41 11.90
C PHE A 216 18.14 -1.32 11.60
N GLN A 217 18.31 -2.41 12.35
CA GLN A 217 19.33 -3.42 12.05
C GLN A 217 19.11 -4.05 10.67
N MET A 218 17.90 -4.51 10.36
CA MET A 218 17.54 -5.08 9.06
C MET A 218 17.76 -4.05 7.94
N ALA A 219 17.42 -2.78 8.17
CA ALA A 219 17.66 -1.71 7.20
C ALA A 219 19.16 -1.51 6.93
N ARG A 220 20.02 -1.56 7.98
CA ARG A 220 21.48 -1.48 7.84
C ARG A 220 22.05 -2.68 7.07
N GLU A 221 21.58 -3.89 7.38
CA GLU A 221 21.99 -5.13 6.70
C GLU A 221 21.61 -5.13 5.20
N ASN A 222 20.51 -4.46 4.84
CA ASN A 222 20.00 -4.37 3.47
C ASN A 222 20.28 -3.00 2.81
N ALA A 223 21.29 -2.26 3.29
CA ALA A 223 21.63 -0.95 2.75
C ALA A 223 22.15 -1.03 1.29
N PRO A 224 21.79 -0.09 0.40
CA PRO A 224 21.02 1.13 0.65
C PRO A 224 19.54 0.85 0.89
N SER A 225 18.99 1.50 1.93
CA SER A 225 17.61 1.25 2.36
C SER A 225 16.91 2.52 2.82
N ILE A 226 15.59 2.50 2.70
CA ILE A 226 14.69 3.57 3.09
C ILE A 226 13.69 2.99 4.09
N ILE A 227 13.66 3.56 5.29
CA ILE A 227 12.62 3.29 6.29
C ILE A 227 11.55 4.37 6.14
N PHE A 228 10.34 3.97 5.79
CA PHE A 228 9.18 4.85 5.71
C PHE A 228 8.24 4.62 6.89
N VAL A 229 8.05 5.65 7.72
CA VAL A 229 7.14 5.66 8.87
C VAL A 229 5.92 6.52 8.53
N ASP A 230 4.78 5.89 8.27
CA ASP A 230 3.53 6.62 8.04
C ASP A 230 2.83 6.97 9.36
N GLU A 231 2.13 8.10 9.37
CA GLU A 231 1.40 8.63 10.53
C GLU A 231 2.26 8.71 11.81
N ILE A 232 3.50 9.22 11.70
CA ILE A 232 4.47 9.24 12.80
C ILE A 232 3.96 10.00 14.05
N ASP A 233 3.03 10.93 13.87
CA ASP A 233 2.36 11.68 14.93
C ASP A 233 1.63 10.78 15.93
N SER A 234 1.12 9.62 15.49
CA SER A 234 0.44 8.69 16.38
C SER A 234 1.39 7.93 17.33
N LEU A 235 2.68 7.83 17.01
CA LEU A 235 3.72 7.32 17.92
C LEU A 235 4.46 8.41 18.67
N CYS A 236 4.59 9.58 18.05
CA CYS A 236 5.50 10.64 18.48
C CYS A 236 4.79 11.93 18.88
N GLY A 237 3.58 11.82 19.42
CA GLY A 237 2.80 12.96 19.94
C GLY A 237 3.50 13.74 21.06
N GLN A 238 3.03 14.95 21.35
CA GLN A 238 3.58 15.80 22.42
C GLN A 238 3.52 15.10 23.79
N ARG A 239 4.60 15.22 24.57
CA ARG A 239 4.66 14.70 25.95
C ARG A 239 3.61 15.39 26.81
N GLY A 240 2.78 14.61 27.50
CA GLY A 240 1.92 15.12 28.58
C GLY A 240 0.43 15.26 28.26
N GLU A 241 -0.03 14.87 27.07
CA GLU A 241 -1.46 14.59 26.87
C GLU A 241 -1.82 13.30 27.62
N GLY A 242 -2.18 13.44 28.91
CA GLY A 242 -2.90 12.59 29.88
C GLY A 242 -3.04 11.05 29.77
N ASN A 243 -2.81 10.43 28.61
CA ASN A 243 -3.03 9.02 28.30
C ASN A 243 -1.88 8.37 27.49
N GLU A 244 -0.71 9.02 27.41
CA GLU A 244 0.46 8.44 26.72
C GLU A 244 0.90 7.14 27.42
N SER A 245 0.66 6.00 26.77
CA SER A 245 1.06 4.69 27.26
C SER A 245 2.57 4.64 27.48
N GLU A 246 3.00 3.98 28.56
CA GLU A 246 4.42 3.76 28.83
C GLU A 246 5.12 3.09 27.64
N ALA A 247 4.42 2.18 26.94
CA ALA A 247 4.93 1.53 25.73
C ALA A 247 5.26 2.53 24.61
N SER A 248 4.39 3.52 24.38
CA SER A 248 4.60 4.56 23.36
C SER A 248 5.82 5.42 23.70
N ARG A 249 6.02 5.78 24.98
CA ARG A 249 7.21 6.54 25.42
C ARG A 249 8.51 5.79 25.15
N ARG A 250 8.53 4.49 25.40
CA ARG A 250 9.72 3.67 25.19
C ARG A 250 10.02 3.48 23.71
N ILE A 251 9.00 3.20 22.88
CA ILE A 251 9.13 3.16 21.41
C ILE A 251 9.70 4.48 20.87
N LYS A 252 9.16 5.62 21.31
CA LYS A 252 9.63 6.95 20.91
C LYS A 252 11.08 7.19 21.32
N THR A 253 11.47 6.74 22.51
CA THR A 253 12.85 6.84 23.00
C THR A 253 13.79 6.00 22.15
N GLU A 254 13.41 4.77 21.84
CA GLU A 254 14.20 3.87 20.99
C GLU A 254 14.34 4.43 19.56
N LEU A 255 13.25 4.93 18.97
CA LEU A 255 13.29 5.57 17.65
C LEU A 255 14.25 6.76 17.63
N LEU A 256 14.27 7.60 18.67
CA LEU A 256 15.22 8.70 18.80
C LEU A 256 16.69 8.23 18.84
N VAL A 257 16.96 7.16 19.58
CA VAL A 257 18.30 6.57 19.69
C VAL A 257 18.75 6.02 18.34
N GLN A 258 17.90 5.26 17.66
CA GLN A 258 18.21 4.69 16.35
C GLN A 258 18.39 5.77 15.27
N MET A 259 17.57 6.81 15.26
CA MET A 259 17.72 7.95 14.33
C MET A 259 19.01 8.74 14.54
N GLN A 260 19.53 8.82 15.77
CA GLN A 260 20.83 9.46 16.01
C GLN A 260 21.99 8.64 15.43
N GLY A 261 21.84 7.31 15.33
CA GLY A 261 22.89 6.42 14.84
C GLY A 261 24.13 6.40 15.75
N VAL A 262 23.97 6.62 17.06
CA VAL A 262 25.10 6.58 18.01
C VAL A 262 25.74 5.19 17.96
N GLY A 263 27.00 5.12 17.51
CA GLY A 263 27.76 3.87 17.43
C GLY A 263 27.72 3.11 16.09
N HIS A 264 27.01 3.62 15.07
CA HIS A 264 26.90 2.94 13.76
C HIS A 264 27.15 3.87 12.57
N ASN A 265 27.83 3.34 11.53
CA ASN A 265 28.05 4.03 10.25
C ASN A 265 26.78 3.99 9.39
N ASP A 266 25.75 4.71 9.81
CA ASP A 266 24.41 4.69 9.22
C ASP A 266 24.24 5.58 7.97
N HIS A 267 25.31 5.80 7.21
CA HIS A 267 25.32 6.75 6.08
C HIS A 267 24.49 6.29 4.87
N LYS A 268 23.96 5.06 4.88
CA LYS A 268 23.21 4.45 3.77
C LYS A 268 21.76 4.08 4.12
N VAL A 269 21.30 4.46 5.31
CA VAL A 269 19.90 4.29 5.74
C VAL A 269 19.25 5.66 5.81
N LEU A 270 18.19 5.84 5.03
CA LEU A 270 17.37 7.04 5.03
C LEU A 270 16.08 6.78 5.80
N VAL A 271 15.70 7.70 6.68
CA VAL A 271 14.41 7.69 7.36
C VAL A 271 13.49 8.73 6.71
N LEU A 272 12.42 8.27 6.08
CA LEU A 272 11.30 9.10 5.64
C LEU A 272 10.15 8.91 6.63
N ALA A 273 9.55 10.01 7.07
CA ALA A 273 8.34 9.97 7.87
C ALA A 273 7.25 10.84 7.24
N ALA A 274 6.00 10.43 7.36
CA ALA A 274 4.85 11.20 6.91
C ALA A 274 3.92 11.54 8.07
N THR A 275 3.34 12.75 8.05
CA THR A 275 2.31 13.16 9.02
C THR A 275 1.29 14.13 8.42
N ASN A 276 0.06 14.04 8.88
CA ASN A 276 -0.99 15.02 8.61
C ASN A 276 -1.10 16.08 9.72
N THR A 277 -0.50 15.86 10.90
CA THR A 277 -0.62 16.76 12.05
C THR A 277 0.77 17.17 12.59
N PRO A 278 1.55 17.94 11.81
CA PRO A 278 2.95 18.25 12.18
C PRO A 278 3.07 19.03 13.50
N TYR A 279 2.03 19.75 13.90
CA TYR A 279 1.94 20.50 15.16
C TYR A 279 1.80 19.60 16.39
N ALA A 280 1.26 18.39 16.23
CA ALA A 280 1.14 17.41 17.32
C ALA A 280 2.46 16.65 17.56
N LEU A 281 3.44 16.78 16.68
CA LEU A 281 4.70 16.08 16.77
C LEU A 281 5.59 16.65 17.89
N ASP A 282 6.17 15.75 18.69
CA ASP A 282 7.11 16.09 19.75
C ASP A 282 8.32 16.85 19.23
N GLN A 283 8.74 17.88 19.99
CA GLN A 283 9.86 18.73 19.60
C GLN A 283 11.18 17.96 19.49
N ALA A 284 11.44 16.94 20.31
CA ALA A 284 12.67 16.17 20.26
C ALA A 284 12.74 15.32 18.98
N ILE A 285 11.62 14.73 18.57
CA ILE A 285 11.50 14.00 17.29
C ILE A 285 11.64 14.96 16.12
N ARG A 286 10.93 16.10 16.16
CA ARG A 286 11.02 17.14 15.12
C ARG A 286 12.45 17.62 14.88
N ARG A 287 13.28 17.69 15.92
CA ARG A 287 14.71 18.07 15.84
C ARG A 287 15.63 16.99 15.28
N ARG A 288 15.16 15.74 15.09
CA ARG A 288 15.92 14.66 14.47
C ARG A 288 15.72 14.59 12.95
N PHE A 289 14.71 15.25 12.42
CA PHE A 289 14.54 15.40 10.99
C PHE A 289 15.41 16.53 10.47
N ASP A 290 16.34 16.19 9.59
CA ASP A 290 17.24 17.13 8.96
C ASP A 290 16.45 18.10 8.08
N LYS A 291 15.53 17.56 7.25
CA LYS A 291 14.57 18.35 6.46
C LYS A 291 13.12 18.07 6.84
N ARG A 292 12.31 19.12 6.75
CA ARG A 292 10.86 19.09 6.98
C ARG A 292 10.18 19.71 5.76
N ILE A 293 9.71 18.87 4.85
CA ILE A 293 9.19 19.29 3.54
C ILE A 293 7.66 19.36 3.60
N TYR A 294 7.12 20.53 3.31
CA TYR A 294 5.69 20.73 3.16
C TYR A 294 5.20 20.18 1.81
N ILE A 295 4.18 19.33 1.83
CA ILE A 295 3.52 18.80 0.65
C ILE A 295 2.15 19.48 0.51
N PRO A 296 2.05 20.54 -0.31
CA PRO A 296 0.82 21.32 -0.46
C PRO A 296 -0.26 20.58 -1.24
N LEU A 297 -1.44 21.20 -1.35
CA LEU A 297 -2.43 20.80 -2.34
C LEU A 297 -1.88 20.99 -3.77
N PRO A 298 -2.26 20.13 -4.74
CA PRO A 298 -1.75 20.21 -6.09
C PRO A 298 -2.14 21.52 -6.77
N ASP A 299 -1.22 22.09 -7.56
CA ASP A 299 -1.48 23.27 -8.38
C ASP A 299 -2.35 22.94 -9.62
N SER A 300 -2.70 23.94 -10.43
CA SER A 300 -3.56 23.71 -11.60
C SER A 300 -2.96 22.72 -12.61
N LYS A 301 -1.63 22.73 -12.81
CA LYS A 301 -0.98 21.84 -13.78
C LYS A 301 -0.92 20.40 -13.25
N ALA A 302 -0.63 20.24 -11.96
CA ALA A 302 -0.65 18.95 -11.28
C ALA A 302 -2.06 18.35 -11.30
N ARG A 303 -3.11 19.14 -11.01
CA ARG A 303 -4.50 18.66 -11.11
C ARG A 303 -4.87 18.23 -12.52
N GLN A 304 -4.48 19.00 -13.56
CA GLN A 304 -4.69 18.63 -14.96
C GLN A 304 -4.04 17.29 -15.29
N HIS A 305 -2.79 17.09 -14.86
CA HIS A 305 -2.07 15.84 -15.06
C HIS A 305 -2.73 14.68 -14.30
N MET A 306 -3.11 14.87 -13.04
CA MET A 306 -3.81 13.87 -12.23
C MET A 306 -5.11 13.39 -12.88
N PHE A 307 -5.91 14.28 -13.49
CA PHE A 307 -7.11 13.86 -14.22
C PHE A 307 -6.79 12.92 -15.39
N LYS A 308 -5.72 13.19 -16.14
CA LYS A 308 -5.28 12.32 -17.25
C LYS A 308 -4.80 10.97 -16.73
N VAL A 309 -3.94 10.98 -15.71
CA VAL A 309 -3.39 9.76 -15.10
C VAL A 309 -4.53 8.88 -14.57
N HIS A 310 -5.51 9.45 -13.88
CA HIS A 310 -6.62 8.67 -13.31
C HIS A 310 -7.65 8.20 -14.35
N LEU A 311 -7.80 8.88 -15.50
CA LEU A 311 -8.61 8.36 -16.60
C LEU A 311 -7.93 7.18 -17.32
N GLY A 312 -6.60 7.19 -17.38
CA GLY A 312 -5.81 6.17 -18.06
C GLY A 312 -6.23 6.01 -19.52
N ASP A 313 -6.33 4.76 -19.97
CA ASP A 313 -6.70 4.43 -21.36
C ASP A 313 -8.23 4.37 -21.59
N THR A 314 -9.04 4.84 -20.63
CA THR A 314 -10.50 4.78 -20.75
C THR A 314 -10.98 5.69 -21.89
N PRO A 315 -11.79 5.18 -22.85
CA PRO A 315 -12.26 6.00 -23.96
C PRO A 315 -13.02 7.25 -23.51
N HIS A 316 -12.56 8.42 -23.95
CA HIS A 316 -13.17 9.71 -23.65
C HIS A 316 -13.11 10.66 -24.86
N ASN A 317 -14.01 11.63 -24.91
CA ASN A 317 -14.03 12.68 -25.94
C ASN A 317 -13.51 14.04 -25.44
N LEU A 318 -12.82 14.05 -24.30
CA LEU A 318 -12.25 15.25 -23.68
C LEU A 318 -11.06 15.79 -24.47
N THR A 319 -11.00 17.12 -24.58
CA THR A 319 -9.87 17.85 -25.15
C THR A 319 -8.91 18.35 -24.07
N GLU A 320 -7.73 18.85 -24.47
CA GLU A 320 -6.82 19.49 -23.51
C GLU A 320 -7.43 20.68 -22.77
N SER A 321 -8.24 21.47 -23.48
CA SER A 321 -8.97 22.59 -22.88
C SER A 321 -9.99 22.14 -21.83
N ASP A 322 -10.53 20.92 -21.95
CA ASP A 322 -11.44 20.37 -20.95
C ASP A 322 -10.68 20.01 -19.68
N PHE A 323 -9.50 19.39 -19.79
CA PHE A 323 -8.65 19.11 -18.63
C PHE A 323 -8.19 20.39 -17.91
N GLU A 324 -7.85 21.44 -18.65
CA GLU A 324 -7.56 22.76 -18.05
C GLU A 324 -8.77 23.32 -17.29
N ASN A 325 -9.98 23.17 -17.85
CA ASN A 325 -11.21 23.64 -17.20
C ASN A 325 -11.50 22.83 -15.93
N LEU A 326 -11.33 21.50 -15.98
CA LEU A 326 -11.46 20.63 -14.80
C LEU A 326 -10.50 21.06 -13.70
N ALA A 327 -9.24 21.31 -14.03
CA ALA A 327 -8.23 21.76 -13.07
C ALA A 327 -8.58 23.12 -12.42
N ARG A 328 -9.20 24.05 -13.17
CA ARG A 328 -9.71 25.32 -12.62
C ARG A 328 -10.91 25.11 -11.70
N LYS A 329 -11.85 24.24 -12.08
CA LYS A 329 -13.06 23.95 -11.28
C LYS A 329 -12.75 23.21 -9.97
N THR A 330 -11.64 22.48 -9.90
CA THR A 330 -11.23 21.70 -8.73
C THR A 330 -10.16 22.38 -7.88
N GLU A 331 -10.14 23.71 -7.85
CA GLU A 331 -9.30 24.43 -6.90
C GLU A 331 -9.62 24.00 -5.45
N GLY A 332 -8.57 23.68 -4.69
CA GLY A 332 -8.68 23.18 -3.31
C GLY A 332 -8.87 21.65 -3.19
N PHE A 333 -8.94 20.91 -4.31
CA PHE A 333 -9.02 19.46 -4.26
C PHE A 333 -7.65 18.84 -3.98
N SER A 334 -7.62 17.82 -3.12
CA SER A 334 -6.47 16.94 -2.94
C SER A 334 -6.35 15.92 -4.08
N GLY A 335 -5.22 15.20 -4.16
CA GLY A 335 -5.08 14.09 -5.11
C GLY A 335 -6.11 12.99 -4.85
N SER A 336 -6.44 12.73 -3.58
CA SER A 336 -7.50 11.79 -3.20
C SER A 336 -8.88 12.24 -3.68
N ASP A 337 -9.21 13.53 -3.56
CA ASP A 337 -10.49 14.08 -4.04
C ASP A 337 -10.62 13.91 -5.56
N ILE A 338 -9.55 14.16 -6.31
CA ILE A 338 -9.50 13.97 -7.77
C ILE A 338 -9.68 12.49 -8.13
N SER A 339 -8.97 11.60 -7.43
CA SER A 339 -9.09 10.15 -7.64
C SER A 339 -10.53 9.66 -7.43
N VAL A 340 -11.18 10.10 -6.34
CA VAL A 340 -12.58 9.75 -6.05
C VAL A 340 -13.53 10.35 -7.09
N CYS A 341 -13.30 11.60 -7.51
CA CYS A 341 -14.08 12.25 -8.56
C CYS A 341 -13.99 11.47 -9.88
N VAL A 342 -12.78 11.12 -10.34
CA VAL A 342 -12.60 10.35 -11.58
C VAL A 342 -13.23 8.97 -11.45
N LYS A 343 -13.05 8.28 -10.32
CA LYS A 343 -13.69 6.99 -10.07
C LYS A 343 -15.20 7.05 -10.22
N ASP A 344 -15.85 8.11 -9.73
CA ASP A 344 -17.29 8.29 -9.88
C ASP A 344 -17.69 8.60 -11.33
N VAL A 345 -16.86 9.37 -12.05
CA VAL A 345 -17.06 9.64 -13.50
C VAL A 345 -16.92 8.38 -14.35
N LEU A 346 -15.98 7.48 -14.03
CA LEU A 346 -15.80 6.20 -14.75
C LEU A 346 -17.09 5.34 -14.73
N PHE A 347 -17.95 5.51 -13.72
CA PHE A 347 -19.24 4.81 -13.63
C PHE A 347 -20.39 5.54 -14.34
N GLU A 348 -20.25 6.81 -14.76
CA GLU A 348 -21.32 7.53 -15.46
C GLU A 348 -21.71 6.88 -16.80
N PRO A 349 -20.78 6.45 -17.67
CA PRO A 349 -21.13 5.69 -18.86
C PRO A 349 -21.90 4.40 -18.58
N VAL A 350 -21.55 3.70 -17.50
CA VAL A 350 -22.24 2.47 -17.08
C VAL A 350 -23.68 2.79 -16.66
N ARG A 351 -23.88 3.83 -15.85
CA ARG A 351 -25.22 4.30 -15.43
C ARG A 351 -26.06 4.70 -16.65
N LYS A 352 -25.48 5.48 -17.58
CA LYS A 352 -26.14 5.84 -18.84
C LYS A 352 -26.56 4.62 -19.65
N THR A 353 -25.74 3.58 -19.69
CA THR A 353 -26.04 2.34 -20.42
C THR A 353 -27.17 1.56 -19.76
N GLN A 354 -27.19 1.52 -18.43
CA GLN A 354 -28.26 0.88 -17.66
C GLN A 354 -29.61 1.60 -17.80
N ASP A 355 -29.58 2.93 -17.82
CA ASP A 355 -30.79 3.78 -17.90
C ASP A 355 -31.26 4.00 -19.36
N ALA A 356 -30.51 3.51 -20.36
CA ALA A 356 -30.82 3.73 -21.76
C ALA A 356 -32.04 2.92 -22.23
N MET A 357 -32.93 3.60 -22.95
CA MET A 357 -34.11 3.00 -23.61
C MET A 357 -33.95 2.86 -25.13
N PHE A 358 -32.85 3.35 -25.67
CA PHE A 358 -32.57 3.33 -27.11
C PHE A 358 -31.11 2.98 -27.34
N PHE A 359 -30.87 2.03 -28.26
CA PHE A 359 -29.53 1.61 -28.65
C PHE A 359 -29.39 1.65 -30.18
N ILE A 360 -28.17 1.88 -30.64
CA ILE A 360 -27.81 1.82 -32.05
C ILE A 360 -26.76 0.74 -32.26
N LYS A 361 -26.90 -0.03 -33.35
CA LYS A 361 -25.91 -1.02 -33.74
C LYS A 361 -24.84 -0.36 -34.61
N THR A 362 -23.60 -0.43 -34.15
CA THR A 362 -22.42 0.03 -34.87
C THR A 362 -22.09 -0.87 -36.07
N SER A 363 -21.25 -0.39 -36.99
CA SER A 363 -20.74 -1.15 -38.13
C SER A 363 -20.00 -2.42 -37.71
N GLU A 364 -19.42 -2.43 -36.51
CA GLU A 364 -18.69 -3.57 -35.92
C GLU A 364 -19.63 -4.56 -35.20
N GLY A 365 -20.94 -4.31 -35.22
CA GLY A 365 -21.95 -5.18 -34.62
C GLY A 365 -22.14 -5.00 -33.11
N MET A 366 -21.51 -3.99 -32.51
CA MET A 366 -21.68 -3.60 -31.10
C MET A 366 -22.87 -2.67 -30.93
N TRP A 367 -23.52 -2.72 -29.78
CA TRP A 367 -24.65 -1.88 -29.38
C TRP A 367 -24.21 -0.79 -28.41
N VAL A 368 -24.54 0.46 -28.72
CA VAL A 368 -24.19 1.62 -27.90
C VAL A 368 -25.46 2.40 -27.58
N PRO A 369 -25.62 2.92 -26.34
CA PRO A 369 -26.71 3.83 -26.00
C PRO A 369 -26.80 5.03 -26.95
N CYS A 370 -28.01 5.41 -27.35
CA CYS A 370 -28.24 6.50 -28.28
C CYS A 370 -29.51 7.31 -27.94
N GLY A 371 -29.69 8.44 -28.61
CA GLY A 371 -30.91 9.24 -28.47
C GLY A 371 -32.05 8.72 -29.34
N PRO A 372 -33.33 8.96 -28.96
CA PRO A 372 -34.51 8.46 -29.68
C PRO A 372 -34.64 9.01 -31.11
N LYS A 373 -33.99 10.14 -31.41
CA LYS A 373 -34.04 10.80 -32.72
C LYS A 373 -32.89 10.43 -33.65
N GLN A 374 -31.98 9.55 -33.20
CA GLN A 374 -30.82 9.20 -33.99
C GLN A 374 -31.22 8.20 -35.10
N PRO A 375 -30.79 8.42 -36.36
CA PRO A 375 -31.07 7.47 -37.43
C PRO A 375 -30.53 6.08 -37.09
N GLY A 376 -31.38 5.05 -37.16
CA GLY A 376 -31.02 3.67 -36.78
C GLY A 376 -31.13 3.37 -35.28
N ALA A 377 -31.68 4.28 -34.46
CA ALA A 377 -32.01 4.00 -33.07
C ALA A 377 -33.10 2.93 -32.96
N VAL A 378 -32.83 1.91 -32.16
CA VAL A 378 -33.77 0.84 -31.81
C VAL A 378 -34.21 1.05 -30.37
N GLN A 379 -35.51 1.05 -30.13
CA GLN A 379 -36.05 1.10 -28.77
C GLN A 379 -35.89 -0.27 -28.11
N THR A 380 -34.90 -0.39 -27.22
CA THR A 380 -34.55 -1.61 -26.50
C THR A 380 -33.77 -1.24 -25.24
N THR A 381 -33.74 -2.12 -24.25
CA THR A 381 -32.98 -1.92 -23.00
C THR A 381 -31.75 -2.81 -22.95
N MET A 382 -30.83 -2.50 -22.02
CA MET A 382 -29.68 -3.37 -21.75
C MET A 382 -30.11 -4.79 -21.36
N GLN A 383 -31.19 -4.93 -20.60
CA GLN A 383 -31.73 -6.21 -20.14
C GLN A 383 -32.33 -7.01 -21.30
N ASP A 384 -33.03 -6.35 -22.22
CA ASP A 384 -33.62 -7.00 -23.40
C ASP A 384 -32.50 -7.53 -24.32
N LEU A 385 -31.51 -6.70 -24.62
CA LEU A 385 -30.33 -7.11 -25.38
C LEU A 385 -29.58 -8.26 -24.69
N ALA A 386 -29.48 -8.24 -23.37
CA ALA A 386 -28.87 -9.34 -22.62
C ALA A 386 -29.68 -10.63 -22.71
N ALA A 387 -31.02 -10.57 -22.64
CA ALA A 387 -31.92 -11.71 -22.79
C ALA A 387 -31.83 -12.36 -24.19
N GLU A 388 -31.52 -11.56 -25.22
CA GLU A 388 -31.22 -12.03 -26.58
C GLU A 388 -29.80 -12.62 -26.75
N GLY A 389 -29.01 -12.71 -25.67
CA GLY A 389 -27.64 -13.21 -25.71
C GLY A 389 -26.64 -12.20 -26.28
N LEU A 390 -27.00 -10.91 -26.37
CA LEU A 390 -26.15 -9.84 -26.92
C LEU A 390 -25.41 -9.04 -25.83
N ALA A 391 -25.40 -9.50 -24.57
CA ALA A 391 -24.76 -8.82 -23.45
C ALA A 391 -23.29 -8.46 -23.71
N SER A 392 -22.52 -9.37 -24.31
CA SER A 392 -21.10 -9.15 -24.65
C SER A 392 -20.88 -8.15 -25.79
N LYS A 393 -21.95 -7.75 -26.48
CA LYS A 393 -21.91 -6.78 -27.58
C LYS A 393 -22.35 -5.39 -27.16
N ILE A 394 -22.63 -5.15 -25.88
CA ILE A 394 -23.03 -3.84 -25.38
C ILE A 394 -21.77 -3.07 -24.96
N LEU A 395 -21.59 -1.87 -25.50
CA LEU A 395 -20.52 -0.96 -25.11
C LEU A 395 -21.08 0.31 -24.46
N PRO A 396 -20.50 0.75 -23.34
CA PRO A 396 -20.84 2.05 -22.78
C PRO A 396 -20.35 3.18 -23.70
N PRO A 397 -21.01 4.35 -23.69
CA PRO A 397 -20.56 5.51 -24.43
C PRO A 397 -19.22 6.03 -23.89
N PRO A 398 -18.41 6.73 -24.69
CA PRO A 398 -17.19 7.36 -24.18
C PRO A 398 -17.52 8.40 -23.10
N ILE A 399 -16.59 8.60 -22.16
CA ILE A 399 -16.72 9.62 -21.12
C ILE A 399 -16.70 11.00 -21.76
N GLY A 400 -17.62 11.87 -21.33
CA GLY A 400 -17.67 13.25 -21.78
C GLY A 400 -17.69 14.28 -20.68
N LYS A 401 -17.54 15.54 -21.09
CA LYS A 401 -17.49 16.70 -20.18
C LYS A 401 -18.70 16.78 -19.24
N THR A 402 -19.88 16.43 -19.74
CA THR A 402 -21.13 16.42 -18.95
C THR A 402 -21.08 15.46 -17.77
N ASP A 403 -20.28 14.39 -17.86
CA ASP A 403 -20.14 13.39 -16.78
C ASP A 403 -19.35 13.99 -15.63
N PHE A 404 -18.26 14.69 -15.96
CA PHE A 404 -17.51 15.48 -14.98
C PHE A 404 -18.37 16.59 -14.37
N ASP A 405 -19.10 17.36 -15.18
CA ASP A 405 -19.96 18.43 -14.66
C ASP A 405 -21.02 17.91 -13.66
N LYS A 406 -21.62 16.74 -13.96
CA LYS A 406 -22.59 16.08 -13.08
C LYS A 406 -21.95 15.63 -11.76
N VAL A 407 -20.77 15.02 -11.81
CA VAL A 407 -20.07 14.54 -10.62
C VAL A 407 -19.54 15.71 -9.78
N LEU A 408 -18.96 16.72 -10.41
CA LEU A 408 -18.42 17.90 -9.74
C LEU A 408 -19.50 18.75 -9.07
N ALA A 409 -20.74 18.74 -9.56
CA ALA A 409 -21.85 19.44 -8.93
C ALA A 409 -22.12 18.96 -7.48
N ARG A 410 -21.89 17.66 -7.22
CA ARG A 410 -22.12 17.03 -5.91
C ARG A 410 -20.86 16.87 -5.05
N GLN A 411 -19.67 16.97 -5.64
CA GLN A 411 -18.40 16.83 -4.93
C GLN A 411 -18.05 18.11 -4.17
N ARG A 412 -17.32 17.94 -3.07
CA ARG A 412 -16.76 19.02 -2.23
C ARG A 412 -15.33 18.65 -1.83
N PRO A 413 -14.42 19.63 -1.72
CA PRO A 413 -13.05 19.36 -1.29
C PRO A 413 -13.04 18.87 0.17
N THR A 414 -12.17 17.90 0.46
CA THR A 414 -12.07 17.32 1.81
C THR A 414 -11.26 18.21 2.76
N VAL A 415 -10.36 19.03 2.23
CA VAL A 415 -9.47 19.91 3.03
C VAL A 415 -10.05 21.31 3.14
N SER A 416 -10.18 21.84 4.36
CA SER A 416 -10.67 23.20 4.57
C SER A 416 -9.55 24.24 4.51
N LYS A 417 -9.88 25.51 4.24
CA LYS A 417 -8.92 26.61 4.29
C LYS A 417 -8.26 26.75 5.67
N LYS A 418 -8.99 26.46 6.74
CA LYS A 418 -8.46 26.52 8.11
C LYS A 418 -7.38 25.47 8.34
N ASP A 419 -7.54 24.28 7.77
CA ASP A 419 -6.53 23.22 7.87
C ASP A 419 -5.23 23.64 7.14
N LEU A 420 -5.38 24.30 5.98
CA LEU A 420 -4.24 24.84 5.23
C LEU A 420 -3.48 25.91 6.02
N GLU A 421 -4.19 26.85 6.66
CA GLU A 421 -3.57 27.90 7.47
C GLU A 421 -2.72 27.34 8.62
N VAL A 422 -3.12 26.20 9.20
CA VAL A 422 -2.35 25.51 10.24
C VAL A 422 -1.04 24.97 9.68
N HIS A 423 -1.08 24.36 8.49
CA HIS A 423 0.11 23.88 7.82
C HIS A 423 1.03 25.03 7.41
N GLU A 424 0.51 26.08 6.78
CA GLU A 424 1.30 27.26 6.37
C GLU A 424 2.00 27.91 7.56
N ARG A 425 1.33 28.00 8.71
CA ARG A 425 1.93 28.52 9.94
C ARG A 425 3.07 27.63 10.41
N PHE A 426 2.86 26.31 10.45
CA PHE A 426 3.92 25.38 10.79
C PHE A 426 5.10 25.47 9.83
N THR A 427 4.84 25.63 8.53
CA THR A 427 5.89 25.79 7.50
C THR A 427 6.72 27.03 7.75
N LYS A 428 6.08 28.19 8.02
CA LYS A 428 6.79 29.44 8.34
C LYS A 428 7.66 29.33 9.59
N GLU A 429 7.25 28.54 10.58
CA GLU A 429 7.98 28.40 11.84
C GLU A 429 9.08 27.33 11.79
N PHE A 430 8.83 26.21 11.10
CA PHE A 430 9.64 24.99 11.27
C PHE A 430 9.94 24.20 9.98
N GLY A 431 9.44 24.61 8.82
CA GLY A 431 9.49 23.81 7.59
C GLY A 431 10.19 24.47 6.41
N GLU A 432 10.27 23.71 5.32
CA GLU A 432 10.68 24.12 3.98
C GLU A 432 9.52 23.86 3.00
N ASP A 433 9.40 24.70 1.97
CA ASP A 433 8.42 24.53 0.90
C ASP A 433 8.85 23.40 -0.06
N GLY A 434 7.93 22.47 -0.32
CA GLY A 434 8.12 21.31 -1.20
C GLY A 434 7.44 21.40 -2.55
#